data_AF-A0A8T2PLD0-F1
#
_entry.id   AF-A0A8T2PLD0-F1
#
_cell.length_a   1.000
_cell.length_b   1.000
_cell.length_c   1.000
_cell.angle_alpha   90.00
_cell.angle_beta   90.00
_cell.angle_gamma   90.00
#
_symmetry.space_group_name_H-M   'P 1'
#
loop_
_entity.id
_entity.type
_entity.pdbx_description
1 polymer ?
#
loop_
_entity_poly.entity_id
_entity_poly.type
_entity_poly.pdbx_seq_one_letter_code
_entity_poly.pdbx_strand_id
1 'polypeptide(L)'
;MSRNGVAAVSFYSFMETNQSPENGSSCCTLASVILKQYVETHWCAQSEKFRPPETTDRAKGAIRELLPGGLREAISKVRSSVAYAVSAIAHWDWPEAWPQLFNLLMEMLVSGDVNAVHGAMRVLTEFTREVTDTQMPLVAPVILPEMYKIFTMAEVYSIRTRSRAVEIFTTCANLIFAIEELEKGAAKALIFPVVQQFTEAFIQALQMPDGPSSDSGLKMEVLKAVTALVKNFPKPMVSSMQQILPIVWNTLTESASLYPPFSV
;
A
#
# COMPACT_ATOMS: atom_id res chain seq x y z
N MET A 1 11.98 34.51 -10.59
CA MET A 1 11.72 33.22 -9.92
C MET A 1 10.43 32.63 -10.48
N SER A 2 10.49 31.47 -11.13
CA SER A 2 9.30 30.79 -11.67
C SER A 2 8.36 30.38 -10.52
N ARG A 3 7.04 30.47 -10.73
CA ARG A 3 5.99 29.99 -9.79
C ARG A 3 6.25 28.56 -9.28
N ASN A 4 7.05 27.77 -10.00
CA ASN A 4 7.35 26.38 -9.70
C ASN A 4 8.43 26.20 -8.62
N GLY A 5 9.36 27.16 -8.47
CA GLY A 5 10.30 27.18 -7.34
C GLY A 5 9.62 27.52 -6.02
N VAL A 6 8.51 28.28 -6.08
CA VAL A 6 7.69 28.63 -4.91
C VAL A 6 6.95 27.41 -4.37
N ALA A 7 6.59 26.41 -5.18
CA ALA A 7 5.92 25.20 -4.72
C ALA A 7 6.81 24.33 -3.82
N ALA A 8 8.03 24.05 -4.28
CA ALA A 8 9.03 23.29 -3.51
C ALA A 8 9.46 24.07 -2.26
N VAL A 9 9.67 25.39 -2.37
CA VAL A 9 10.01 26.26 -1.23
C VAL A 9 8.84 26.41 -0.26
N SER A 10 7.59 26.48 -0.72
CA SER A 10 6.40 26.50 0.13
C SER A 10 6.19 25.16 0.83
N PHE A 11 6.53 24.02 0.19
CA PHE A 11 6.50 22.73 0.87
C PHE A 11 7.67 22.57 1.86
N TYR A 12 8.86 23.09 1.52
CA TYR A 12 10.03 23.14 2.39
C TYR A 12 9.77 24.00 3.63
N SER A 13 9.27 25.21 3.42
CA SER A 13 8.84 26.14 4.46
C SER A 13 7.65 25.57 5.25
N PHE A 14 6.75 24.80 4.62
CA PHE A 14 5.67 24.09 5.31
C PHE A 14 6.17 22.95 6.21
N MET A 15 7.14 22.15 5.76
CA MET A 15 7.79 21.12 6.60
C MET A 15 8.56 21.74 7.77
N GLU A 16 9.19 22.90 7.58
CA GLU A 16 9.82 23.68 8.67
C GLU A 16 8.76 24.31 9.61
N THR A 17 7.65 24.82 9.08
CA THR A 17 6.62 25.53 9.85
C THR A 17 5.68 24.59 10.62
N ASN A 18 5.55 23.31 10.23
CA ASN A 18 4.79 22.30 10.99
C ASN A 18 5.43 21.91 12.34
N GLN A 19 6.54 22.53 12.72
CA GLN A 19 6.96 22.57 14.13
C GLN A 19 6.13 23.58 14.97
N SER A 20 5.25 24.37 14.36
CA SER A 20 4.42 25.40 15.01
C SER A 20 2.92 25.09 14.84
N PRO A 21 2.15 24.88 15.94
CA PRO A 21 0.79 24.32 15.89
C PRO A 21 -0.34 25.26 15.39
N GLU A 22 -0.07 26.48 14.91
CA GLU A 22 -1.11 27.49 14.70
C GLU A 22 -1.52 27.79 13.22
N ASN A 23 -0.90 27.19 12.20
CA ASN A 23 -1.19 27.54 10.80
C ASN A 23 -2.08 26.52 10.04
N GLY A 24 -3.39 26.76 10.11
CA GLY A 24 -4.47 26.44 9.14
C GLY A 24 -4.41 25.18 8.25
N SER A 25 -5.28 24.20 8.54
CA SER A 25 -5.56 22.98 7.75
C SER A 25 -5.78 23.17 6.23
N SER A 26 -6.21 24.35 5.80
CA SER A 26 -6.44 24.69 4.38
C SER A 26 -5.12 24.88 3.60
N CYS A 27 -4.09 25.46 4.23
CA CYS A 27 -2.78 25.65 3.62
C CYS A 27 -2.08 24.31 3.38
N CYS A 28 -2.23 23.36 4.33
CA CYS A 28 -1.66 22.01 4.24
C CYS A 28 -2.23 21.21 3.06
N THR A 29 -3.54 21.35 2.83
CA THR A 29 -4.25 20.68 1.73
C THR A 29 -3.80 21.23 0.38
N LEU A 30 -3.62 22.55 0.27
CA LEU A 30 -3.17 23.20 -0.96
C LEU A 30 -1.72 22.86 -1.29
N ALA A 31 -0.81 22.93 -0.31
CA ALA A 31 0.61 22.57 -0.49
C ALA A 31 0.78 21.12 -0.95
N SER A 32 -0.02 20.23 -0.38
CA SER A 32 -0.10 18.81 -0.75
C SER A 32 -0.53 18.56 -2.21
N VAL A 33 -1.58 19.26 -2.66
CA VAL A 33 -2.06 19.15 -4.06
C VAL A 33 -1.02 19.72 -5.03
N ILE A 34 -0.38 20.83 -4.65
CA ILE A 34 0.67 21.45 -5.46
C ILE A 34 1.90 20.54 -5.56
N LEU A 35 2.34 19.92 -4.46
CA LEU A 35 3.46 18.98 -4.46
C LEU A 35 3.17 17.79 -5.38
N LYS A 36 1.97 17.22 -5.28
CA LYS A 36 1.52 16.15 -6.18
C LYS A 36 1.65 16.58 -7.64
N GLN A 37 1.06 17.72 -7.99
CA GLN A 37 1.10 18.23 -9.36
C GLN A 37 2.54 18.50 -9.82
N TYR A 38 3.38 19.00 -8.91
CA TYR A 38 4.79 19.28 -9.19
C TYR A 38 5.57 18.00 -9.49
N VAL A 39 5.42 16.94 -8.69
CA VAL A 39 6.07 15.65 -8.96
C VAL A 39 5.61 15.10 -10.32
N GLU A 40 4.31 15.10 -10.60
CA GLU A 40 3.79 14.59 -11.87
C GLU A 40 4.34 15.31 -13.11
N THR A 41 4.61 16.63 -13.03
CA THR A 41 5.02 17.43 -14.20
C THR A 41 6.48 17.82 -14.24
N HIS A 42 7.21 17.83 -13.12
CA HIS A 42 8.59 18.31 -13.07
C HIS A 42 9.60 17.24 -12.67
N TRP A 43 9.18 16.09 -12.14
CA TRP A 43 10.12 15.12 -11.57
C TRP A 43 10.97 14.38 -12.61
N CYS A 44 10.39 14.02 -13.75
CA CYS A 44 11.05 13.22 -14.77
C CYS A 44 10.79 13.81 -16.16
N ALA A 45 11.85 14.10 -16.91
CA ALA A 45 11.76 14.62 -18.27
C ALA A 45 11.10 13.64 -19.27
N GLN A 46 11.07 12.34 -18.95
CA GLN A 46 10.39 11.33 -19.77
C GLN A 46 8.88 11.20 -19.48
N SER A 47 8.34 11.92 -18.50
CA SER A 47 6.90 11.91 -18.21
C SER A 47 6.10 12.52 -19.37
N GLU A 48 4.98 11.89 -19.75
CA GLU A 48 4.07 12.43 -20.77
C GLU A 48 3.52 13.83 -20.40
N LYS A 49 3.37 14.09 -19.11
CA LYS A 49 2.87 15.37 -18.58
C LYS A 49 4.00 16.37 -18.27
N PHE A 50 5.23 16.07 -18.70
CA PHE A 50 6.40 16.85 -18.33
C PHE A 50 6.27 18.33 -18.74
N ARG A 51 6.69 19.20 -17.83
CA ARG A 51 6.79 20.64 -18.01
C ARG A 51 8.17 21.07 -17.54
N PRO A 52 8.97 21.75 -18.36
CA PRO A 52 10.27 22.25 -17.91
C PRO A 52 10.13 23.34 -16.82
N PRO A 53 11.13 23.50 -15.94
CA PRO A 53 12.36 22.70 -15.84
C PRO A 53 12.14 21.36 -15.13
N GLU A 54 13.02 20.40 -15.39
CA GLU A 54 13.13 19.19 -14.57
C GLU A 54 13.69 19.53 -13.19
N THR A 55 13.20 18.85 -12.16
CA THR A 55 13.69 18.97 -10.79
C THR A 55 15.17 18.56 -10.75
N THR A 56 16.03 19.46 -10.26
CA THR A 56 17.47 19.19 -10.17
C THR A 56 17.79 18.08 -9.17
N ASP A 57 18.91 17.38 -9.36
CA ASP A 57 19.31 16.28 -8.46
C ASP A 57 19.45 16.71 -7.00
N ARG A 58 19.95 17.93 -6.77
CA ARG A 58 20.01 18.53 -5.44
C ARG A 58 18.62 18.67 -4.81
N ALA A 59 17.64 19.13 -5.59
CA ALA A 59 16.27 19.28 -5.10
C ALA A 59 15.59 17.91 -4.91
N LYS A 60 15.80 16.95 -5.82
CA LYS A 60 15.31 15.57 -5.66
C LYS A 60 15.84 14.95 -4.37
N GLY A 61 17.15 15.05 -4.11
CA GLY A 61 17.78 14.56 -2.88
C GLY A 61 17.15 15.15 -1.62
N ALA A 62 17.01 16.47 -1.54
CA ALA A 62 16.39 17.14 -0.40
C ALA A 62 14.92 16.73 -0.19
N ILE A 63 14.14 16.60 -1.28
CA ILE A 63 12.74 16.17 -1.20
C ILE A 63 12.65 14.71 -0.71
N ARG A 64 13.52 13.82 -1.20
CA ARG A 64 13.59 12.41 -0.76
C ARG A 64 13.99 12.26 0.71
N GLU A 65 14.80 13.18 1.23
CA GLU A 65 15.16 13.21 2.64
C GLU A 65 13.99 13.68 3.53
N LEU A 66 13.25 14.70 3.07
CA LEU A 66 12.21 15.34 3.89
C LEU A 66 10.86 14.60 3.88
N LEU A 67 10.39 14.15 2.70
CA LEU A 67 9.03 13.63 2.55
C LEU A 67 8.70 12.46 3.48
N PRO A 68 9.58 11.49 3.71
CA PRO A 68 9.27 10.38 4.59
C PRO A 68 8.86 10.79 6.01
N GLY A 69 9.39 11.90 6.54
CA GLY A 69 8.97 12.43 7.84
C GLY A 69 7.46 12.74 7.92
N GLY A 70 6.87 13.20 6.81
CA GLY A 70 5.44 13.51 6.72
C GLY A 70 4.51 12.28 6.72
N LEU A 71 5.05 11.06 6.59
CA LEU A 71 4.27 9.83 6.74
C LEU A 71 3.83 9.57 8.18
N ARG A 72 4.41 10.29 9.16
CA ARG A 72 4.05 10.23 10.59
C ARG A 72 3.05 11.30 11.01
N GLU A 73 2.70 12.20 10.10
CA GLU A 73 1.83 13.35 10.38
C GLU A 73 0.49 12.91 11.00
N ALA A 74 0.00 13.60 12.03
CA ALA A 74 -1.25 13.29 12.70
C ALA A 74 -2.46 13.54 11.78
N ILE A 75 -2.41 14.61 10.98
CA ILE A 75 -3.48 14.97 10.04
C ILE A 75 -3.53 13.96 8.88
N SER A 76 -4.54 13.10 8.88
CA SER A 76 -4.71 12.02 7.89
C SER A 76 -4.73 12.48 6.44
N LYS A 77 -5.25 13.68 6.16
CA LYS A 77 -5.24 14.28 4.81
C LYS A 77 -3.81 14.60 4.35
N VAL A 78 -3.02 15.25 5.20
CA VAL A 78 -1.61 15.59 4.90
C VAL A 78 -0.80 14.31 4.72
N ARG A 79 -0.92 13.37 5.67
CA ARG A 79 -0.27 12.06 5.60
C ARG A 79 -0.60 11.30 4.30
N SER A 80 -1.87 11.34 3.87
CA SER A 80 -2.31 10.71 2.62
C SER A 80 -1.74 11.38 1.38
N SER A 81 -1.58 12.70 1.40
CA SER A 81 -0.97 13.44 0.30
C SER A 81 0.54 13.24 0.22
N VAL A 82 1.22 13.20 1.36
CA VAL A 82 2.64 12.84 1.43
C VAL A 82 2.84 11.42 0.89
N ALA A 83 2.02 10.46 1.32
CA ALA A 83 2.09 9.09 0.80
C ALA A 83 1.94 9.05 -0.72
N TYR A 84 1.00 9.81 -1.28
CA TYR A 84 0.85 9.92 -2.73
C TYR A 84 2.10 10.48 -3.42
N ALA A 85 2.68 11.56 -2.89
CA ALA A 85 3.88 12.16 -3.45
C ALA A 85 5.08 11.19 -3.40
N VAL A 86 5.23 10.46 -2.29
CA VAL A 86 6.27 9.43 -2.14
C VAL A 86 6.07 8.32 -3.18
N SER A 87 4.85 7.81 -3.35
CA SER A 87 4.55 6.81 -4.38
C SER A 87 4.83 7.31 -5.81
N ALA A 88 4.46 8.56 -6.11
CA ALA A 88 4.72 9.15 -7.42
C ALA A 88 6.22 9.35 -7.71
N ILE A 89 7.01 9.67 -6.69
CA ILE A 89 8.48 9.72 -6.81
C ILE A 89 9.06 8.31 -6.96
N ALA A 90 8.58 7.36 -6.16
CA ALA A 90 9.06 5.97 -6.17
C ALA A 90 8.94 5.32 -7.55
N HIS A 91 7.87 5.60 -8.29
CA HIS A 91 7.69 5.12 -9.66
C HIS A 91 8.85 5.48 -10.60
N TRP A 92 9.51 6.62 -10.38
CA TRP A 92 10.64 7.06 -11.22
C TRP A 92 12.00 6.76 -10.60
N ASP A 93 12.10 6.84 -9.27
CA ASP A 93 13.38 6.85 -8.58
C ASP A 93 13.73 5.51 -7.93
N TRP A 94 12.79 4.58 -7.73
CA TRP A 94 13.08 3.30 -7.09
C TRP A 94 13.24 2.19 -8.12
N PRO A 95 14.29 1.34 -8.01
CA PRO A 95 15.27 1.26 -6.92
C PRO A 95 16.54 2.09 -7.12
N GLU A 96 16.85 2.60 -8.31
CA GLU A 96 18.19 3.08 -8.65
C GLU A 96 18.56 4.40 -7.94
N ALA A 97 17.65 5.37 -7.92
CA ALA A 97 17.88 6.70 -7.35
C ALA A 97 17.44 6.83 -5.88
N TRP A 98 16.58 5.93 -5.39
CA TRP A 98 16.08 5.90 -4.01
C TRP A 98 16.11 4.49 -3.37
N PRO A 99 17.26 3.79 -3.36
CA PRO A 99 17.34 2.37 -2.97
C PRO A 99 16.87 2.09 -1.53
N GLN A 100 17.03 3.04 -0.61
CA GLN A 100 16.67 2.91 0.79
C GLN A 100 15.16 3.04 1.09
N LEU A 101 14.34 3.42 0.10
CA LEU A 101 12.91 3.68 0.30
C LEU A 101 12.18 2.49 0.93
N PHE A 102 12.42 1.28 0.42
CA PHE A 102 11.75 0.07 0.92
C PHE A 102 12.05 -0.18 2.40
N ASN A 103 13.33 -0.14 2.78
CA ASN A 103 13.76 -0.34 4.17
C ASN A 103 13.16 0.72 5.10
N LEU A 104 13.14 1.98 4.67
CA LEU A 104 12.53 3.06 5.43
C LEU A 104 11.03 2.83 5.68
N LEU A 105 10.30 2.34 4.68
CA LEU A 105 8.88 2.02 4.82
C LEU A 105 8.67 0.84 5.78
N MET A 106 9.53 -0.19 5.71
CA MET A 106 9.49 -1.33 6.63
C MET A 106 9.76 -0.91 8.08
N GLU A 107 10.72 -0.01 8.32
CA GLU A 107 11.00 0.57 9.65
C GLU A 107 9.77 1.29 10.23
N MET A 108 9.00 1.99 9.38
CA MET A 108 7.76 2.64 9.81
C MET A 108 6.70 1.64 10.25
N LEU A 109 6.57 0.49 9.57
CA LEU A 109 5.61 -0.56 9.93
C LEU A 109 5.87 -1.12 11.33
N VAL A 110 7.14 -1.28 11.71
CA VAL A 110 7.54 -1.84 13.01
C VAL A 110 7.73 -0.81 14.12
N SER A 111 7.52 0.48 13.83
CA SER A 111 7.80 1.57 14.77
C SER A 111 6.82 1.70 15.95
N GLY A 112 5.67 1.00 15.90
CA GLY A 112 4.59 1.13 16.89
C GLY A 112 3.76 2.42 16.77
N ASP A 113 4.15 3.35 15.91
CA ASP A 113 3.40 4.57 15.61
C ASP A 113 2.31 4.30 14.57
N VAL A 114 1.04 4.32 15.00
CA VAL A 114 -0.13 4.05 14.15
C VAL A 114 -0.21 5.01 12.95
N ASN A 115 0.25 6.25 13.09
CA ASN A 115 0.28 7.18 11.97
C ASN A 115 1.34 6.76 10.96
N ALA A 116 2.55 6.44 11.41
CA ALA A 116 3.63 5.93 10.56
C ALA A 116 3.20 4.67 9.80
N VAL A 117 2.60 3.68 10.49
CA VAL A 117 2.08 2.47 9.86
C VAL A 117 1.03 2.81 8.80
N HIS A 118 0.07 3.69 9.13
CA HIS A 118 -0.95 4.10 8.17
C HIS A 118 -0.35 4.80 6.93
N GLY A 119 0.63 5.68 7.12
CA GLY A 119 1.34 6.37 6.04
C GLY A 119 2.11 5.40 5.15
N ALA A 120 2.94 4.56 5.76
CA ALA A 120 3.77 3.57 5.07
C ALA A 120 2.92 2.54 4.31
N MET A 121 1.86 2.00 4.92
CA MET A 121 0.94 1.07 4.25
C MET A 121 0.31 1.67 3.00
N ARG A 122 0.02 2.98 3.02
CA ARG A 122 -0.55 3.68 1.87
C ARG A 122 0.46 3.86 0.75
N VAL A 123 1.74 4.06 1.07
CA VAL A 123 2.81 4.07 0.06
C VAL A 123 3.04 2.67 -0.49
N LEU A 124 3.11 1.65 0.38
CA LEU A 124 3.39 0.26 0.04
C LEU A 124 2.36 -0.35 -0.91
N THR A 125 1.08 0.06 -0.82
CA THR A 125 0.04 -0.35 -1.77
C THR A 125 0.38 0.01 -3.21
N GLU A 126 0.93 1.21 -3.47
CA GLU A 126 1.32 1.62 -4.81
C GLU A 126 2.72 1.11 -5.15
N PHE A 127 3.66 1.20 -4.20
CA PHE A 127 5.04 0.72 -4.36
C PHE A 127 5.09 -0.74 -4.81
N THR A 128 4.29 -1.63 -4.22
CA THR A 128 4.29 -3.06 -4.54
C THR A 128 3.80 -3.37 -5.96
N ARG A 129 3.09 -2.44 -6.62
CA ARG A 129 2.69 -2.58 -8.03
C ARG A 129 3.82 -2.24 -9.00
N GLU A 130 4.80 -1.45 -8.56
CA GLU A 130 5.98 -1.06 -9.33
C GLU A 130 7.15 -2.04 -9.14
N VAL A 131 7.05 -2.96 -8.18
CA VAL A 131 8.05 -4.01 -7.97
C VAL A 131 8.09 -4.92 -9.20
N THR A 132 9.29 -5.15 -9.72
CA THR A 132 9.52 -6.05 -10.87
C THR A 132 9.80 -7.48 -10.44
N ASP A 133 9.80 -8.40 -11.40
CA ASP A 133 10.22 -9.79 -11.24
C ASP A 133 11.64 -9.92 -10.65
N THR A 134 12.57 -9.06 -11.07
CA THR A 134 13.95 -9.06 -10.57
C THR A 134 14.08 -8.63 -9.10
N GLN A 135 13.15 -7.79 -8.62
CA GLN A 135 13.17 -7.22 -7.26
C GLN A 135 12.32 -8.03 -6.28
N MET A 136 11.26 -8.68 -6.76
CA MET A 136 10.32 -9.42 -5.93
C MET A 136 11.00 -10.46 -5.00
N PRO A 137 12.07 -11.18 -5.40
CA PRO A 137 12.81 -12.07 -4.51
C PRO A 137 13.41 -11.40 -3.27
N LEU A 138 13.70 -10.10 -3.33
CA LEU A 138 14.21 -9.32 -2.20
C LEU A 138 13.07 -8.70 -1.37
N VAL A 139 11.94 -8.40 -2.01
CA VAL A 139 10.79 -7.73 -1.38
C VAL A 139 9.87 -8.71 -0.66
N ALA A 140 9.44 -9.80 -1.31
CA ALA A 140 8.45 -10.74 -0.78
C ALA A 140 8.81 -11.34 0.58
N PRO A 141 10.05 -11.84 0.82
CA PRO A 141 10.40 -12.46 2.10
C PRO A 141 10.34 -11.49 3.29
N VAL A 142 10.44 -10.19 3.03
CA VAL A 142 10.42 -9.14 4.06
C VAL A 142 9.01 -8.59 4.26
N ILE A 143 8.29 -8.30 3.16
CA ILE A 143 6.99 -7.63 3.25
C ILE A 143 5.86 -8.59 3.67
N LEU A 144 5.86 -9.84 3.18
CA LEU A 144 4.76 -10.78 3.42
C LEU A 144 4.59 -11.15 4.90
N PRO A 145 5.65 -11.42 5.68
CA PRO A 145 5.51 -11.64 7.12
C PRO A 145 4.94 -10.42 7.86
N GLU A 146 5.33 -9.20 7.50
CA GLU A 146 4.80 -8.00 8.14
C GLU A 146 3.33 -7.75 7.75
N MET A 147 2.95 -8.04 6.50
CA MET A 147 1.54 -7.99 6.08
C MET A 147 0.68 -8.99 6.88
N TYR A 148 1.20 -10.19 7.13
CA TYR A 148 0.50 -11.20 7.93
C TYR A 148 0.25 -10.70 9.36
N LYS A 149 1.28 -10.13 10.00
CA LYS A 149 1.20 -9.55 11.34
C LYS A 149 0.19 -8.40 11.40
N ILE A 150 0.26 -7.46 10.45
CA ILE A 150 -0.69 -6.35 10.38
C ILE A 150 -2.11 -6.88 10.20
N PHE A 151 -2.33 -7.85 9.31
CA PHE A 151 -3.64 -8.41 9.02
C PHE A 151 -4.28 -9.12 10.23
N THR A 152 -3.49 -9.80 11.05
CA THR A 152 -3.98 -10.63 12.17
C THR A 152 -4.19 -9.83 13.47
N MET A 153 -3.50 -8.71 13.68
CA MET A 153 -3.62 -7.88 14.89
C MET A 153 -4.80 -6.88 14.80
N ALA A 154 -6.02 -7.40 14.86
CA ALA A 154 -7.27 -6.63 14.74
C ALA A 154 -7.50 -5.61 15.87
N GLU A 155 -6.89 -5.84 17.02
CA GLU A 155 -6.91 -4.98 18.21
C GLU A 155 -5.97 -3.78 18.10
N VAL A 156 -4.96 -3.84 17.22
CA VAL A 156 -3.98 -2.77 17.01
C VAL A 156 -4.27 -1.98 15.74
N TYR A 157 -4.62 -2.66 14.65
CA TYR A 157 -4.74 -2.04 13.33
C TYR A 157 -6.18 -1.92 12.86
N SER A 158 -6.50 -0.76 12.28
CA SER A 158 -7.81 -0.50 11.70
C SER A 158 -8.16 -1.47 10.56
N ILE A 159 -9.47 -1.66 10.33
CA ILE A 159 -9.99 -2.44 9.20
C ILE A 159 -9.34 -2.02 7.87
N ARG A 160 -9.21 -0.71 7.62
CA ARG A 160 -8.62 -0.18 6.37
C ARG A 160 -7.14 -0.49 6.24
N THR A 161 -6.38 -0.45 7.34
CA THR A 161 -4.95 -0.83 7.33
C THR A 161 -4.79 -2.31 7.03
N ARG A 162 -5.60 -3.15 7.69
CA ARG A 162 -5.61 -4.61 7.48
C ARG A 162 -6.03 -4.98 6.06
N SER A 163 -7.01 -4.29 5.51
CA SER A 163 -7.44 -4.44 4.11
C SER A 163 -6.30 -4.16 3.12
N ARG A 164 -5.48 -3.13 3.36
CA ARG A 164 -4.30 -2.86 2.53
C ARG A 164 -3.24 -3.95 2.62
N ALA A 165 -3.10 -4.61 3.78
CA ALA A 165 -2.18 -5.74 3.91
C ALA A 165 -2.60 -6.92 3.02
N VAL A 166 -3.91 -7.17 2.91
CA VAL A 166 -4.47 -8.16 1.99
C VAL A 166 -4.27 -7.76 0.53
N GLU A 167 -4.46 -6.48 0.21
CA GLU A 167 -4.21 -5.94 -1.14
C GLU A 167 -2.73 -6.13 -1.54
N ILE A 168 -1.80 -5.76 -0.67
CA ILE A 168 -0.35 -5.94 -0.88
C ILE A 168 0.00 -7.42 -1.06
N PHE A 169 -0.54 -8.29 -0.20
CA PHE A 169 -0.37 -9.75 -0.35
C PHE A 169 -0.82 -10.22 -1.72
N THR A 170 -2.00 -9.77 -2.19
CA THR A 170 -2.57 -10.17 -3.47
C THR A 170 -1.72 -9.69 -4.65
N THR A 171 -1.22 -8.45 -4.59
CA THR A 171 -0.28 -7.90 -5.59
C THR A 171 0.99 -8.74 -5.68
N CYS A 172 1.60 -9.05 -4.52
CA CYS A 172 2.79 -9.90 -4.47
C CYS A 172 2.51 -11.31 -5.01
N ALA A 173 1.38 -11.91 -4.63
CA ALA A 173 0.99 -13.25 -5.08
C ALA A 173 0.80 -13.34 -6.60
N ASN A 174 0.20 -12.31 -7.21
CA ASN A 174 0.04 -12.25 -8.66
C ASN A 174 1.38 -12.11 -9.39
N LEU A 175 2.29 -11.28 -8.91
CA LEU A 175 3.60 -11.14 -9.52
C LEU A 175 4.45 -12.41 -9.31
N ILE A 176 4.46 -13.01 -8.12
CA ILE A 176 5.14 -14.29 -7.86
C ILE A 176 4.62 -15.39 -8.79
N PHE A 177 3.31 -15.41 -9.07
CA PHE A 177 2.74 -16.33 -10.05
C PHE A 177 3.28 -16.08 -11.47
N ALA A 178 3.30 -14.81 -11.91
CA ALA A 178 3.87 -14.45 -13.21
C ALA A 178 5.35 -14.86 -13.34
N ILE A 179 6.14 -14.73 -12.26
CA ILE A 179 7.52 -15.23 -12.21
C ILE A 179 7.56 -16.76 -12.33
N GLU A 180 6.72 -17.48 -11.58
CA GLU A 180 6.62 -18.95 -11.60
C GLU A 180 6.20 -19.51 -12.98
N GLU A 181 5.47 -18.73 -13.78
CA GLU A 181 5.13 -19.08 -15.16
C GLU A 181 6.36 -19.06 -16.08
N LEU A 182 7.34 -18.18 -15.81
CA LEU A 182 8.57 -18.03 -16.58
C LEU A 182 9.72 -18.90 -16.02
N GLU A 183 9.88 -18.93 -14.70
CA GLU A 183 10.95 -19.64 -13.98
C GLU A 183 10.37 -20.47 -12.82
N LYS A 184 10.48 -21.80 -12.93
CA LYS A 184 9.95 -22.71 -11.91
C LYS A 184 10.73 -22.62 -10.60
N GLY A 185 10.01 -22.55 -9.48
CA GLY A 185 10.57 -22.57 -8.13
C GLY A 185 10.36 -21.27 -7.36
N ALA A 186 10.02 -20.16 -8.04
CA ALA A 186 9.73 -18.88 -7.42
C ALA A 186 8.59 -18.97 -6.40
N ALA A 187 7.50 -19.67 -6.72
CA ALA A 187 6.37 -19.83 -5.80
C ALA A 187 6.76 -20.62 -4.54
N LYS A 188 7.57 -21.67 -4.72
CA LYS A 188 8.08 -22.49 -3.61
C LYS A 188 8.98 -21.70 -2.68
N ALA A 189 9.78 -20.79 -3.23
CA ALA A 189 10.71 -19.96 -2.46
C ALA A 189 9.99 -18.79 -1.75
N LEU A 190 9.05 -18.13 -2.42
CA LEU A 190 8.56 -16.81 -1.99
C LEU A 190 7.19 -16.82 -1.30
N ILE A 191 6.22 -17.62 -1.76
CA ILE A 191 4.84 -17.56 -1.23
C ILE A 191 4.39 -18.83 -0.50
N PHE A 192 4.82 -20.02 -0.94
CA PHE A 192 4.44 -21.27 -0.27
C PHE A 192 4.82 -21.36 1.22
N PRO A 193 5.91 -20.72 1.71
CA PRO A 193 6.19 -20.69 3.14
C PRO A 193 5.10 -19.99 3.97
N VAL A 194 4.34 -19.07 3.37
CA VAL A 194 3.34 -18.25 4.07
C VAL A 194 1.90 -18.52 3.62
N VAL A 195 1.67 -19.23 2.52
CA VAL A 195 0.33 -19.38 1.92
C VAL A 195 -0.68 -20.02 2.87
N GLN A 196 -0.25 -21.01 3.64
CA GLN A 196 -1.12 -21.75 4.56
C GLN A 196 -1.60 -20.85 5.70
N GLN A 197 -0.68 -20.17 6.39
CA GLN A 197 -1.04 -19.26 7.50
C GLN A 197 -1.95 -18.12 7.03
N PHE A 198 -1.70 -17.55 5.84
CA PHE A 198 -2.57 -16.51 5.27
C PHE A 198 -3.95 -17.06 4.96
N THR A 199 -4.03 -18.26 4.39
CA THR A 199 -5.31 -18.90 4.04
C THR A 199 -6.15 -19.17 5.29
N GLU A 200 -5.55 -19.66 6.38
CA GLU A 200 -6.22 -19.84 7.66
C GLU A 200 -6.72 -18.51 8.23
N ALA A 201 -5.90 -17.46 8.18
CA ALA A 201 -6.30 -16.13 8.64
C ALA A 201 -7.41 -15.52 7.77
N PHE A 202 -7.40 -15.76 6.45
CA PHE A 202 -8.47 -15.33 5.54
C PHE A 202 -9.79 -16.05 5.83
N ILE A 203 -9.75 -17.35 6.06
CA ILE A 203 -10.91 -18.16 6.46
C ILE A 203 -11.54 -17.59 7.73
N GLN A 204 -10.71 -17.32 8.76
CA GLN A 204 -11.19 -16.71 10.00
C GLN A 204 -11.80 -15.32 9.75
N ALA A 205 -11.16 -14.47 8.97
CA ALA A 205 -11.65 -13.13 8.68
C ALA A 205 -13.00 -13.12 7.94
N LEU A 206 -13.23 -14.07 7.02
CA LEU A 206 -14.50 -14.19 6.31
C LEU A 206 -15.66 -14.62 7.23
N GLN A 207 -15.37 -15.41 8.27
CA GLN A 207 -16.37 -15.84 9.26
C GLN A 207 -16.73 -14.75 10.28
N MET A 208 -15.92 -13.69 10.41
CA MET A 208 -16.17 -12.64 11.39
C MET A 208 -17.40 -11.81 11.00
N PRO A 209 -18.40 -11.63 11.88
CA PRO A 209 -19.53 -10.75 11.61
C PRO A 209 -19.07 -9.29 11.48
N ASP A 210 -19.84 -8.48 10.76
CA ASP A 210 -19.53 -7.06 10.59
C ASP A 210 -19.57 -6.34 11.95
N GLY A 211 -18.59 -5.46 12.18
CA GLY A 211 -18.37 -4.82 13.47
C GLY A 211 -17.08 -4.02 13.53
N PRO A 212 -16.53 -3.74 14.73
CA PRO A 212 -15.34 -2.91 14.89
C PRO A 212 -14.07 -3.45 14.19
N SER A 213 -14.01 -4.75 13.94
CA SER A 213 -12.85 -5.46 13.39
C SER A 213 -13.09 -6.08 12.01
N SER A 214 -14.30 -5.96 11.45
CA SER A 214 -14.66 -6.57 10.16
C SER A 214 -15.74 -5.76 9.48
N ASP A 215 -15.62 -5.56 8.17
CA ASP A 215 -16.69 -4.98 7.34
C ASP A 215 -16.70 -5.65 5.97
N SER A 216 -17.72 -5.34 5.17
CA SER A 216 -17.86 -5.90 3.83
C SER A 216 -16.67 -5.55 2.91
N GLY A 217 -16.00 -4.42 3.14
CA GLY A 217 -14.82 -4.00 2.38
C GLY A 217 -13.60 -4.89 2.64
N LEU A 218 -13.31 -5.19 3.91
CA LEU A 218 -12.25 -6.14 4.28
C LEU A 218 -12.57 -7.54 3.77
N LYS A 219 -13.80 -8.01 3.94
CA LYS A 219 -14.24 -9.32 3.42
C LYS A 219 -14.09 -9.42 1.91
N MET A 220 -14.42 -8.35 1.18
CA MET A 220 -14.21 -8.29 -0.28
C MET A 220 -12.73 -8.44 -0.64
N GLU A 221 -11.82 -7.72 0.02
CA GLU A 221 -10.37 -7.87 -0.25
C GLU A 221 -9.85 -9.27 0.10
N VAL A 222 -10.31 -9.85 1.21
CA VAL A 222 -9.98 -11.24 1.58
C VAL A 222 -10.48 -12.23 0.53
N LEU A 223 -11.70 -12.06 0.03
CA LEU A 223 -12.25 -12.93 -1.00
C LEU A 223 -11.48 -12.81 -2.33
N LYS A 224 -11.05 -11.60 -2.71
CA LYS A 224 -10.18 -11.39 -3.87
C LYS A 224 -8.84 -12.11 -3.71
N ALA A 225 -8.22 -12.03 -2.52
CA ALA A 225 -6.97 -12.72 -2.23
C ALA A 225 -7.13 -14.24 -2.31
N VAL A 226 -8.17 -14.80 -1.69
CA VAL A 226 -8.48 -16.24 -1.77
C VAL A 226 -8.72 -16.67 -3.22
N THR A 227 -9.47 -15.87 -4.00
CA THR A 227 -9.72 -16.15 -5.42
C THR A 227 -8.42 -16.17 -6.22
N ALA A 228 -7.53 -15.20 -5.98
CA ALA A 228 -6.21 -15.15 -6.62
C ALA A 228 -5.36 -16.39 -6.26
N LEU A 229 -5.36 -16.81 -4.99
CA LEU A 229 -4.64 -18.01 -4.57
C LEU A 229 -5.20 -19.29 -5.19
N VAL A 230 -6.53 -19.45 -5.26
CA VAL A 230 -7.15 -20.62 -5.89
C VAL A 230 -6.84 -20.67 -7.39
N LYS A 231 -6.86 -19.52 -8.07
CA LYS A 231 -6.56 -19.42 -9.50
C LYS A 231 -5.07 -19.69 -9.79
N ASN A 232 -4.18 -19.06 -9.04
CA ASN A 232 -2.74 -19.03 -9.35
C ASN A 232 -1.99 -20.20 -8.70
N PHE A 233 -2.42 -20.65 -7.53
CA PHE A 233 -1.77 -21.69 -6.73
C PHE A 233 -2.77 -22.76 -6.24
N PRO A 234 -3.46 -23.47 -7.15
CA PRO A 234 -4.53 -24.39 -6.76
C PRO A 234 -4.05 -25.54 -5.87
N LYS A 235 -2.83 -26.05 -6.07
CA LYS A 235 -2.29 -27.23 -5.35
C LYS A 235 -2.23 -27.01 -3.83
N PRO A 236 -1.60 -25.93 -3.29
CA PRO A 236 -1.68 -25.62 -1.86
C PRO A 236 -3.11 -25.44 -1.32
N MET A 237 -4.01 -24.89 -2.14
CA MET A 237 -5.36 -24.52 -1.70
C MET A 237 -6.32 -25.71 -1.55
N VAL A 238 -6.05 -26.85 -2.19
CA VAL A 238 -6.97 -28.03 -2.22
C VAL A 238 -7.44 -28.43 -0.82
N SER A 239 -6.54 -28.48 0.16
CA SER A 239 -6.85 -28.89 1.53
C SER A 239 -7.82 -27.92 2.24
N SER A 240 -7.72 -26.63 1.91
CA SER A 240 -8.53 -25.55 2.49
C SER A 240 -9.87 -25.35 1.78
N MET A 241 -10.05 -25.87 0.55
CA MET A 241 -11.28 -25.69 -0.24
C MET A 241 -12.55 -26.19 0.46
N GLN A 242 -12.45 -27.29 1.21
CA GLN A 242 -13.59 -27.83 1.96
C GLN A 242 -14.11 -26.85 3.02
N GLN A 243 -13.23 -26.01 3.57
CA GLN A 243 -13.60 -24.99 4.55
C GLN A 243 -14.02 -23.67 3.87
N ILE A 244 -13.34 -23.30 2.78
CA ILE A 244 -13.60 -22.04 2.07
C ILE A 244 -15.01 -22.04 1.45
N LEU A 245 -15.43 -23.13 0.80
CA LEU A 245 -16.69 -23.16 0.05
C LEU A 245 -17.92 -22.85 0.91
N PRO A 246 -18.15 -23.50 2.08
CA PRO A 246 -19.28 -23.16 2.94
C PRO A 246 -19.26 -21.70 3.42
N ILE A 247 -18.07 -21.15 3.71
CA ILE A 247 -17.93 -19.78 4.22
C ILE A 247 -18.28 -18.76 3.14
N VAL A 248 -17.77 -18.96 1.92
CA VAL A 248 -18.08 -18.11 0.77
C VAL A 248 -19.57 -18.22 0.42
N TRP A 249 -20.14 -19.43 0.50
CA TRP A 249 -21.58 -19.64 0.31
C TRP A 249 -22.41 -18.85 1.32
N ASN A 250 -22.09 -18.95 2.61
CA ASN A 250 -22.78 -18.21 3.67
C ASN A 250 -22.67 -16.69 3.43
N THR A 251 -21.46 -16.21 3.12
CA THR A 251 -21.21 -14.80 2.80
C THR A 251 -22.08 -14.33 1.63
N LEU A 252 -22.22 -15.15 0.59
CA LEU A 252 -23.05 -14.85 -0.58
C LEU A 252 -24.54 -14.80 -0.22
N THR A 253 -25.04 -15.79 0.54
CA THR A 253 -26.45 -15.84 0.94
C THR A 253 -26.84 -14.73 1.92
N GLU A 254 -25.96 -14.39 2.86
CA GLU A 254 -26.16 -13.26 3.78
C GLU A 254 -26.15 -11.94 3.02
N SER A 255 -25.18 -11.74 2.12
CA SER A 255 -25.11 -10.54 1.30
C SER A 255 -26.33 -10.38 0.38
N ALA A 256 -26.83 -11.48 -0.19
CA ALA A 256 -28.04 -11.48 -1.02
C ALA A 256 -29.28 -11.06 -0.22
N SER A 257 -29.39 -11.44 1.05
CA SER A 257 -30.51 -11.03 1.91
C SER A 257 -30.50 -9.53 2.25
N LEU A 258 -29.33 -8.90 2.23
CA LEU A 258 -29.15 -7.47 2.48
C LEU A 258 -29.29 -6.61 1.21
N TYR A 259 -29.20 -7.23 0.02
CA TYR A 259 -29.35 -6.54 -1.25
C TYR A 259 -30.83 -6.41 -1.60
N PRO A 260 -31.43 -5.19 -1.61
CA PRO A 260 -32.83 -5.04 -1.96
C PRO A 260 -33.05 -5.52 -3.40
N PRO A 261 -34.17 -6.21 -3.70
CA PRO A 261 -34.52 -6.49 -5.08
C PRO A 261 -34.67 -5.15 -5.80
N PHE A 262 -34.06 -5.01 -6.98
CA PHE A 262 -34.24 -3.85 -7.84
C PHE A 262 -35.75 -3.63 -8.03
N SER A 263 -36.30 -2.59 -7.40
CA SER A 263 -37.63 -2.09 -7.69
C SER A 263 -37.56 -1.40 -9.06
N VAL A 264 -38.06 -2.10 -10.08
CA VAL A 264 -38.27 -1.60 -11.45
C VAL A 264 -39.38 -0.56 -11.47
#